data_AF-A0A519QYD8-F1
#
_entry.id   AF-A0A519QYD8-F1
#
_cell.length_a   1.000
_cell.length_b   1.000
_cell.length_c   1.000
_cell.angle_alpha   90.00
_cell.angle_beta   90.00
_cell.angle_gamma   90.00
#
_symmetry.space_group_name_H-M   'P 1'
#
loop_
_entity.id
_entity.type
_entity.pdbx_description
1 polymer ?
#
loop_
_entity_poly.entity_id
_entity_poly.type
_entity_poly.pdbx_seq_one_letter_code
_entity_poly.pdbx_strand_id
1 'polypeptide(L)'
;MSSELRERLVGEIVEDQPQLRAFLAHRSNDMLAGSWDMMAYSFQRGFEAIWDLARRDLSGLLVHPMLMLWRQSLELTMKASIRDVTGGIDKDLGHRLDHLFDRLLAARRELGLHDDDGYMQKVQTMIAEVQAFDPTADRFRYPATRRGEPFDGFHADLDKLYQVHWMITTWCEGAALEVEWLNRGD
;
A
#
# COMPACT_ATOMS: atom_id res chain seq x y z
N MET A 1 -16.91 13.99 -7.61
CA MET A 1 -16.64 15.16 -8.46
C MET A 1 -17.65 15.14 -9.60
N SER A 2 -18.36 16.24 -9.88
CA SER A 2 -19.37 16.25 -10.95
C SER A 2 -18.73 16.16 -12.34
N SER A 3 -19.45 15.59 -13.31
CA SER A 3 -19.02 15.59 -14.72
C SER A 3 -18.78 17.01 -15.23
N GLU A 4 -19.67 17.92 -14.84
CA GLU A 4 -19.64 19.35 -15.18
C GLU A 4 -18.32 20.03 -14.80
N LEU A 5 -17.77 19.74 -13.62
CA LEU A 5 -16.47 20.32 -13.23
C LEU A 5 -15.33 19.82 -14.12
N ARG A 6 -15.33 18.53 -14.49
CA ARG A 6 -14.29 17.96 -15.36
C ARG A 6 -14.37 18.54 -16.76
N GLU A 7 -15.59 18.66 -17.31
CA GLU A 7 -15.82 19.24 -18.63
C GLU A 7 -15.37 20.70 -18.68
N ARG A 8 -15.68 21.49 -17.63
CA ARG A 8 -15.20 22.87 -17.52
C ARG A 8 -13.67 22.94 -17.50
N LEU A 9 -13.02 22.12 -16.66
CA LEU A 9 -11.55 22.07 -16.59
C LEU A 9 -10.94 21.69 -17.95
N VAL A 10 -11.56 20.76 -18.69
CA VAL A 10 -11.09 20.39 -20.05
C VAL A 10 -11.21 21.55 -21.03
N GLY A 11 -12.28 22.36 -20.94
CA GLY A 11 -12.42 23.58 -21.73
C GLY A 11 -11.29 24.57 -21.48
N GLU A 12 -10.92 24.78 -20.20
CA GLU A 12 -9.83 25.68 -19.77
C GLU A 12 -8.45 25.21 -20.27
N ILE A 13 -8.22 23.90 -20.45
CA ILE A 13 -6.93 23.35 -20.92
C ILE A 13 -6.52 23.88 -22.29
N VAL A 14 -7.49 24.05 -23.21
CA VAL A 14 -7.21 24.48 -24.59
C VAL A 14 -6.67 25.91 -24.61
N GLU A 15 -7.11 26.75 -23.67
CA GLU A 15 -6.73 28.15 -23.58
C GLU A 15 -5.43 28.35 -22.76
N ASP A 16 -5.31 27.66 -21.62
CA ASP A 16 -4.25 27.97 -20.63
C ASP A 16 -2.97 27.13 -20.77
N GLN A 17 -3.02 25.95 -21.41
CA GLN A 17 -1.91 25.00 -21.55
C GLN A 17 -0.98 24.96 -20.31
N PRO A 18 -1.49 24.54 -19.14
CA PRO A 18 -0.84 24.78 -17.87
C PRO A 18 0.49 24.01 -17.76
N GLN A 19 1.55 24.69 -17.31
CA GLN A 19 2.88 24.08 -17.14
C GLN A 19 3.00 23.42 -15.77
N LEU A 20 3.38 22.14 -15.72
CA LEU A 20 3.49 21.35 -14.46
C LEU A 20 4.19 22.09 -13.32
N ARG A 21 5.32 22.77 -13.60
CA ARG A 21 6.08 23.53 -12.61
C ARG A 21 5.31 24.67 -11.93
N ALA A 22 4.23 25.15 -12.54
CA ALA A 22 3.43 26.25 -12.01
C ALA A 22 2.50 25.80 -10.88
N PHE A 23 2.19 24.49 -10.80
CA PHE A 23 1.26 23.94 -9.80
C PHE A 23 1.77 22.68 -9.08
N LEU A 24 2.94 22.15 -9.48
CA LEU A 24 3.75 21.22 -8.70
C LEU A 24 4.99 21.97 -8.19
N ALA A 25 4.88 22.52 -6.98
CA ALA A 25 5.95 23.29 -6.35
C ALA A 25 6.46 22.58 -5.09
N HIS A 26 7.76 22.75 -4.81
CA HIS A 26 8.32 22.31 -3.54
C HIS A 26 7.62 23.02 -2.38
N ARG A 27 7.15 22.26 -1.39
CA ARG A 27 6.59 22.82 -0.15
C ARG A 27 7.54 22.48 0.99
N SER A 28 7.95 23.48 1.75
CA SER A 28 8.83 23.28 2.91
C SER A 28 8.11 22.59 4.08
N ASN A 29 6.78 22.65 4.11
CA ASN A 29 5.93 22.08 5.16
C ASN A 29 5.00 21.01 4.57
N ASP A 30 5.58 19.94 4.04
CA ASP A 30 4.83 18.75 3.64
C ASP A 30 4.85 17.74 4.79
N MET A 31 3.67 17.46 5.35
CA MET A 31 3.49 16.51 6.44
C MET A 31 3.88 15.08 6.03
N LEU A 32 3.84 14.75 4.74
CA LEU A 32 4.26 13.45 4.22
C LEU A 32 5.78 13.36 4.05
N ALA A 33 6.47 14.49 3.90
CA ALA A 33 7.90 14.50 3.63
C ALA A 33 8.68 14.01 4.85
N GLY A 34 9.36 12.87 4.68
CA GLY A 34 10.19 12.26 5.73
C GLY A 34 9.42 11.44 6.77
N SER A 35 8.09 11.36 6.71
CA SER A 35 7.28 10.50 7.58
C SER A 35 6.81 9.26 6.82
N TRP A 36 7.36 8.10 7.19
CA TRP A 36 6.93 6.82 6.63
C TRP A 36 5.49 6.47 6.99
N ASP A 37 5.07 6.78 8.21
CA ASP A 37 3.75 6.44 8.73
C ASP A 37 2.68 7.28 8.02
N MET A 38 2.93 8.59 7.90
CA MET A 38 2.02 9.46 7.15
C MET A 38 1.97 9.10 5.67
N MET A 39 3.09 8.67 5.09
CA MET A 39 3.13 8.19 3.71
C MET A 39 2.32 6.89 3.56
N ALA A 40 2.55 5.88 4.40
CA ALA A 40 1.80 4.62 4.40
C ALA A 40 0.30 4.86 4.58
N TYR A 41 -0.06 5.70 5.57
CA TYR A 41 -1.43 6.10 5.82
C TYR A 41 -2.08 6.79 4.61
N SER A 42 -1.36 7.65 3.89
CA SER A 42 -1.89 8.30 2.68
C SER A 42 -2.29 7.30 1.59
N PHE A 43 -1.52 6.22 1.43
CA PHE A 43 -1.83 5.15 0.48
C PHE A 43 -2.97 4.26 0.97
N GLN A 44 -3.04 3.97 2.26
CA GLN A 44 -4.21 3.29 2.84
C GLN A 44 -5.49 4.09 2.59
N ARG A 45 -5.48 5.40 2.90
CA ARG A 45 -6.61 6.29 2.64
C ARG A 45 -6.98 6.35 1.16
N GLY A 46 -5.98 6.35 0.28
CA GLY A 46 -6.18 6.26 -1.17
C GLY A 46 -6.86 4.96 -1.58
N PHE A 47 -6.39 3.82 -1.07
CA PHE A 47 -7.02 2.51 -1.30
C PHE A 47 -8.47 2.51 -0.84
N GLU A 48 -8.76 2.91 0.39
CA GLU A 48 -10.12 2.94 0.95
C GLU A 48 -11.07 3.82 0.12
N ALA A 49 -10.60 5.00 -0.29
CA ALA A 49 -11.41 5.91 -1.11
C ALA A 49 -11.72 5.31 -2.49
N ILE A 50 -10.77 4.65 -3.15
CA ILE A 50 -11.04 3.98 -4.43
C ILE A 50 -11.90 2.74 -4.21
N TRP A 51 -11.72 2.00 -3.12
CA TRP A 51 -12.55 0.84 -2.79
C TRP A 51 -14.04 1.22 -2.67
N ASP A 52 -14.35 2.30 -1.96
CA ASP A 52 -15.72 2.83 -1.86
C ASP A 52 -16.34 3.16 -3.22
N LEU A 53 -15.52 3.70 -4.14
CA LEU A 53 -15.93 3.99 -5.51
C LEU A 53 -16.09 2.72 -6.34
N ALA A 54 -15.14 1.79 -6.25
CA ALA A 54 -15.11 0.53 -6.98
C ALA A 54 -16.32 -0.34 -6.63
N ARG A 55 -16.77 -0.33 -5.36
CA ARG A 55 -18.00 -1.01 -4.93
C ARG A 55 -19.27 -0.51 -5.60
N ARG A 56 -19.27 0.75 -6.05
CA ARG A 56 -20.42 1.40 -6.70
C ARG A 56 -20.26 1.41 -8.23
N ASP A 57 -19.09 1.04 -8.73
CA ASP A 57 -18.76 1.03 -10.15
C ASP A 57 -19.16 -0.30 -10.78
N LEU A 58 -20.09 -0.25 -11.73
CA LEU A 58 -20.51 -1.42 -12.49
C LEU A 58 -19.56 -1.75 -13.65
N SER A 59 -18.63 -0.86 -13.99
CA SER A 59 -17.72 -1.07 -15.12
C SER A 59 -16.54 -1.99 -14.78
N GLY A 60 -16.17 -2.09 -13.51
CA GLY A 60 -15.00 -2.85 -13.05
C GLY A 60 -13.66 -2.18 -13.39
N LEU A 61 -13.67 -1.00 -14.03
CA LEU A 61 -12.47 -0.30 -14.48
C LEU A 61 -11.63 0.22 -13.31
N LEU A 62 -12.24 0.38 -12.13
CA LEU A 62 -11.54 0.81 -10.92
C LEU A 62 -10.78 -0.31 -10.20
N VAL A 63 -11.02 -1.59 -10.54
CA VAL A 63 -10.44 -2.72 -9.81
C VAL A 63 -8.91 -2.76 -9.90
N HIS A 64 -8.35 -2.56 -11.10
CA HIS A 64 -6.89 -2.62 -11.31
C HIS A 64 -6.15 -1.46 -10.62
N PRO A 65 -6.55 -0.17 -10.78
CA PRO A 65 -5.96 0.92 -10.01
C PRO A 65 -6.10 0.76 -8.49
N MET A 66 -7.24 0.25 -8.02
CA MET A 66 -7.47 -0.02 -6.61
C MET A 66 -6.48 -1.06 -6.07
N LEU A 67 -6.25 -2.16 -6.81
CA LEU A 67 -5.30 -3.22 -6.42
C LEU A 67 -3.85 -2.72 -6.38
N MET A 68 -3.49 -1.77 -7.25
CA MET A 68 -2.21 -1.09 -7.17
C MET A 68 -2.05 -0.30 -5.87
N LEU A 69 -3.05 0.49 -5.48
CA LEU A 69 -3.02 1.22 -4.20
C LEU A 69 -3.03 0.28 -3.01
N TRP A 70 -3.84 -0.79 -3.08
CA TRP A 70 -3.91 -1.82 -2.06
C TRP A 70 -2.53 -2.43 -1.80
N ARG A 71 -1.83 -2.90 -2.85
CA ARG A 71 -0.50 -3.50 -2.71
C ARG A 71 0.54 -2.48 -2.22
N GLN A 72 0.50 -1.25 -2.75
CA GLN A 72 1.43 -0.20 -2.35
C GLN A 72 1.24 0.22 -0.89
N SER A 73 -0.01 0.24 -0.42
CA SER A 73 -0.33 0.48 0.99
C SER A 73 0.28 -0.59 1.88
N LEU A 74 0.12 -1.89 1.55
CA LEU A 74 0.75 -2.96 2.32
C LEU A 74 2.28 -2.82 2.37
N GLU A 75 2.91 -2.56 1.22
CA GLU A 75 4.36 -2.38 1.13
C GLU A 75 4.86 -1.24 2.02
N LEU A 76 4.18 -0.09 1.98
CA LEU A 76 4.57 1.08 2.76
C LEU A 76 4.32 0.88 4.25
N THR A 77 3.21 0.25 4.65
CA THR A 77 2.95 -0.08 6.05
C THR A 77 4.02 -1.01 6.60
N MET A 78 4.39 -2.08 5.87
CA MET A 78 5.47 -2.97 6.31
C MET A 78 6.81 -2.24 6.43
N LYS A 79 7.14 -1.35 5.50
CA LYS A 79 8.37 -0.55 5.57
C LYS A 79 8.39 0.43 6.74
N ALA A 80 7.25 1.07 7.02
CA ALA A 80 7.07 1.92 8.19
C ALA A 80 7.27 1.11 9.47
N SER A 81 6.58 -0.03 9.61
CA SER A 81 6.72 -0.90 10.78
C SER A 81 8.15 -1.42 10.97
N ILE A 82 8.84 -1.83 9.91
CA ILE A 82 10.26 -2.22 10.00
C ILE A 82 11.09 -1.06 10.53
N ARG A 83 10.93 0.14 9.96
CA ARG A 83 11.67 1.34 10.38
C ARG A 83 11.49 1.63 11.86
N ASP A 84 10.25 1.52 12.35
CA ASP A 84 9.93 1.86 13.74
C ASP A 84 10.51 0.83 14.70
N VAL A 85 10.50 -0.45 14.31
CA VAL A 85 11.10 -1.53 15.10
C VAL A 85 12.63 -1.45 15.13
N THR A 86 13.28 -1.14 14.00
CA THR A 86 14.74 -1.13 13.88
C THR A 86 15.38 0.24 14.17
N GLY A 87 14.58 1.30 14.30
CA GLY A 87 15.04 2.68 14.43
C GLY A 87 15.56 3.32 13.13
N GLY A 88 15.41 2.66 11.96
CA GLY A 88 15.90 3.17 10.68
C GLY A 88 15.56 2.27 9.48
N ILE A 89 15.69 2.80 8.26
CA ILE A 89 15.49 2.00 7.04
C ILE A 89 16.81 1.61 6.42
N ASP A 90 17.01 0.30 6.26
CA ASP A 90 18.03 -0.25 5.39
C ASP A 90 17.76 0.19 3.95
N LYS A 91 18.83 0.55 3.23
CA LYS A 91 18.73 1.03 1.84
C LYS A 91 18.19 -0.02 0.85
N ASP A 92 18.01 -1.28 1.27
CA ASP A 92 17.71 -2.41 0.39
C ASP A 92 16.53 -3.28 0.87
N LEU A 93 15.48 -2.68 1.42
CA LEU A 93 14.28 -3.42 1.83
C LEU A 93 13.50 -4.07 0.66
N GLY A 94 13.77 -3.66 -0.59
CA GLY A 94 13.08 -4.20 -1.77
C GLY A 94 11.58 -3.88 -1.81
N HIS A 95 10.82 -4.69 -2.56
CA HIS A 95 9.38 -4.50 -2.84
C HIS A 95 8.55 -5.78 -2.68
N ARG A 96 9.18 -6.86 -2.18
CA ARG A 96 8.55 -8.16 -2.00
C ARG A 96 7.90 -8.21 -0.62
N LEU A 97 6.59 -8.41 -0.58
CA LEU A 97 5.81 -8.32 0.66
C LEU A 97 6.18 -9.42 1.65
N ASP A 98 6.39 -10.64 1.17
CA ASP A 98 6.85 -11.77 1.98
C ASP A 98 8.20 -11.50 2.63
N HIS A 99 9.17 -11.00 1.85
CA HIS A 99 10.49 -10.65 2.37
C HIS A 99 10.42 -9.49 3.38
N LEU A 100 9.59 -8.48 3.14
CA LEU A 100 9.39 -7.38 4.09
C LEU A 100 8.80 -7.90 5.41
N PHE A 101 7.82 -8.80 5.33
CA PHE A 101 7.21 -9.39 6.50
C PHE A 101 8.18 -10.26 7.31
N ASP A 102 8.97 -11.10 6.64
CA ASP A 102 10.00 -11.91 7.28
C ASP A 102 11.08 -11.04 7.95
N ARG A 103 11.41 -9.89 7.36
CA ARG A 103 12.31 -8.89 7.94
C ARG A 103 11.73 -8.27 9.21
N LEU A 104 10.46 -7.92 9.21
CA LEU A 104 9.77 -7.41 10.40
C LEU A 104 9.78 -8.44 11.53
N LEU A 105 9.46 -9.70 11.23
CA LEU A 105 9.53 -10.81 12.20
C LEU A 105 10.96 -11.07 12.71
N ALA A 106 11.97 -10.94 11.85
CA ALA A 106 13.37 -11.06 12.27
C ALA A 106 13.77 -9.94 13.23
N ALA A 107 13.46 -8.69 12.89
CA ALA A 107 13.76 -7.52 13.73
C ALA A 107 13.09 -7.62 15.11
N ARG A 108 11.83 -8.08 15.16
CA ARG A 108 11.11 -8.30 16.43
C ARG A 108 11.72 -9.42 17.27
N ARG A 109 12.13 -10.52 16.65
CA ARG A 109 12.84 -11.61 17.35
C ARG A 109 14.17 -11.18 17.95
N GLU A 110 14.89 -10.26 17.31
CA GLU A 110 16.13 -9.68 17.88
C GLU A 110 15.87 -8.90 19.17
N LEU A 111 14.65 -8.39 19.36
CA LEU A 111 14.19 -7.72 20.58
C LEU A 111 13.56 -8.67 21.62
N GLY A 112 13.56 -9.98 21.35
CA GLY A 112 12.97 -11.00 22.23
C GLY A 112 11.45 -11.14 22.11
N LEU A 113 10.83 -10.50 21.12
CA LEU A 113 9.41 -10.67 20.81
C LEU A 113 9.23 -11.91 19.92
N HIS A 114 8.45 -12.85 20.41
CA HIS A 114 8.16 -14.11 19.72
C HIS A 114 6.74 -14.10 19.17
N ASP A 115 6.61 -13.80 17.89
CA ASP A 115 5.34 -13.87 17.18
C ASP A 115 5.14 -15.29 16.65
N ASP A 116 4.41 -16.13 17.37
CA ASP A 116 4.10 -17.51 16.95
C ASP A 116 2.61 -17.86 17.03
N ASP A 117 1.76 -16.86 17.27
CA ASP A 117 0.33 -17.05 17.38
C ASP A 117 -0.36 -17.38 16.03
N GLY A 118 -1.57 -17.94 16.13
CA GLY A 118 -2.35 -18.33 14.95
C GLY A 118 -2.86 -17.15 14.12
N TYR A 119 -2.81 -15.92 14.61
CA TYR A 119 -3.17 -14.73 13.85
C TYR A 119 -2.01 -14.27 12.95
N MET A 120 -0.79 -14.21 13.48
CA MET A 120 0.43 -13.97 12.70
C MET A 120 0.54 -14.97 11.55
N GLN A 121 0.36 -16.27 11.82
CA GLN A 121 0.46 -17.31 10.78
C GLN A 121 -0.55 -17.10 9.64
N LYS A 122 -1.76 -16.59 9.95
CA LYS A 122 -2.76 -16.24 8.95
C LYS A 122 -2.32 -15.04 8.13
N VAL A 123 -1.79 -14.00 8.76
CA VAL A 123 -1.25 -12.81 8.07
C VAL A 123 -0.11 -13.22 7.13
N GLN A 124 0.82 -14.05 7.60
CA GLN A 124 1.92 -14.57 6.78
C GLN A 124 1.41 -15.35 5.57
N THR A 125 0.39 -16.20 5.76
CA THR A 125 -0.24 -16.97 4.66
C THR A 125 -0.85 -16.04 3.62
N MET A 126 -1.63 -15.04 4.05
CA MET A 126 -2.24 -14.07 3.13
C MET A 126 -1.19 -13.31 2.30
N ILE A 127 -0.09 -12.92 2.94
CA ILE A 127 1.02 -12.23 2.27
C ILE A 127 1.66 -13.15 1.22
N ALA A 128 1.90 -14.42 1.57
CA ALA A 128 2.47 -15.40 0.65
C ALA A 128 1.56 -15.66 -0.56
N GLU A 129 0.24 -15.77 -0.36
CA GLU A 129 -0.73 -15.95 -1.43
C GLU A 129 -0.74 -14.78 -2.41
N VAL A 130 -0.73 -13.55 -1.90
CA VAL A 130 -0.70 -12.32 -2.71
C VAL A 130 0.60 -12.21 -3.49
N GLN A 131 1.72 -12.47 -2.81
CA GLN A 131 3.04 -12.43 -3.44
C GLN A 131 3.17 -13.49 -4.53
N ALA A 132 2.57 -14.67 -4.36
CA ALA A 132 2.54 -15.72 -5.37
C ALA A 132 1.63 -15.36 -6.56
N PHE A 133 0.51 -14.68 -6.30
CA PHE A 133 -0.44 -14.26 -7.33
C PHE A 133 0.14 -13.21 -8.29
N ASP A 134 0.76 -12.16 -7.76
CA ASP A 134 1.44 -11.14 -8.57
C ASP A 134 2.67 -10.57 -7.83
N PRO A 135 3.86 -11.16 -8.04
CA PRO A 135 5.06 -10.79 -7.29
C PRO A 135 5.47 -9.33 -7.43
N THR A 136 5.19 -8.71 -8.58
CA THR A 136 5.69 -7.38 -8.99
C THR A 136 4.58 -6.36 -9.21
N ALA A 137 3.32 -6.71 -8.94
CA ALA A 137 2.16 -5.88 -9.29
C ALA A 137 2.03 -5.63 -10.80
N ASP A 138 2.64 -6.47 -11.64
CA ASP A 138 2.64 -6.25 -13.08
C ASP A 138 1.26 -6.54 -13.68
N ARG A 139 0.55 -7.55 -13.18
CA ARG A 139 -0.80 -7.93 -13.61
C ARG A 139 -1.82 -6.84 -13.29
N PHE A 140 -1.57 -6.01 -12.27
CA PHE A 140 -2.45 -4.88 -11.95
C PHE A 140 -2.24 -3.64 -12.82
N ARG A 141 -1.15 -3.58 -13.60
CA ARG A 141 -0.75 -2.38 -14.37
C ARG A 141 -0.77 -2.60 -15.87
N TYR A 142 -0.42 -3.80 -16.30
CA TYR A 142 -0.17 -4.10 -17.69
C TYR A 142 -1.15 -5.17 -18.17
N PRO A 143 -1.64 -5.08 -19.42
CA PRO A 143 -2.49 -6.11 -20.00
C PRO A 143 -1.71 -7.39 -20.35
N ALA A 144 -0.38 -7.33 -20.39
CA ALA A 144 0.48 -8.43 -20.79
C ALA A 144 1.81 -8.43 -20.00
N THR A 145 2.45 -9.60 -19.94
CA THR A 145 3.79 -9.78 -19.38
C THR A 145 4.83 -9.00 -20.19
N ARG A 146 6.05 -8.88 -19.66
CA ARG A 146 7.19 -8.29 -20.38
C ARG A 146 7.55 -9.02 -21.68
N ARG A 147 7.05 -10.24 -21.87
CA ARG A 147 7.22 -11.03 -23.11
C ARG A 147 6.08 -10.81 -24.11
N GLY A 148 5.09 -9.99 -23.79
CA GLY A 148 3.93 -9.72 -24.62
C GLY A 148 2.80 -10.74 -24.50
N GLU A 149 2.92 -11.70 -23.59
CA GLU A 149 1.88 -12.70 -23.32
C GLU A 149 0.77 -12.06 -22.47
N PRO A 150 -0.51 -12.12 -22.87
CA PRO A 150 -1.61 -11.59 -22.07
C PRO A 150 -1.64 -12.22 -20.68
N PHE A 151 -2.00 -11.42 -19.67
CA PHE A 151 -2.32 -11.99 -18.37
C PHE A 151 -3.71 -12.63 -18.39
N ASP A 152 -3.89 -13.71 -17.63
CA ASP A 152 -5.22 -14.24 -17.33
C ASP A 152 -6.05 -13.19 -16.59
N GLY A 153 -7.33 -13.09 -16.96
CA GLY A 153 -8.30 -12.30 -16.22
C GLY A 153 -8.50 -12.84 -14.80
N PHE A 154 -8.86 -11.95 -13.87
CA PHE A 154 -9.16 -12.33 -12.51
C PHE A 154 -10.40 -11.59 -11.99
N HIS A 155 -11.02 -12.17 -10.96
CA HIS A 155 -12.08 -11.54 -10.20
C HIS A 155 -11.56 -11.23 -8.79
N ALA A 156 -11.92 -10.07 -8.26
CA ALA A 156 -11.59 -9.66 -6.90
C ALA A 156 -12.87 -9.48 -6.10
N ASP A 157 -13.01 -10.24 -5.01
CA ASP A 157 -13.99 -9.96 -3.97
C ASP A 157 -13.51 -8.74 -3.17
N LEU A 158 -14.19 -7.61 -3.37
CA LEU A 158 -13.77 -6.33 -2.78
C LEU A 158 -13.87 -6.34 -1.26
N ASP A 159 -14.87 -6.99 -0.68
CA ASP A 159 -15.06 -7.03 0.77
C ASP A 159 -13.96 -7.87 1.43
N LYS A 160 -13.60 -9.00 0.79
CA LYS A 160 -12.47 -9.82 1.23
C LYS A 160 -11.14 -9.11 1.07
N LEU A 161 -10.94 -8.38 -0.02
CA LEU A 161 -9.73 -7.59 -0.24
C LEU A 161 -9.53 -6.53 0.87
N TYR A 162 -10.61 -5.86 1.26
CA TYR A 162 -10.60 -4.90 2.37
C TYR A 162 -10.28 -5.59 3.71
N GLN A 163 -10.88 -6.75 3.98
CA GLN A 163 -10.61 -7.52 5.21
C GLN A 163 -9.14 -7.94 5.29
N VAL A 164 -8.58 -8.46 4.20
CA VAL A 164 -7.16 -8.86 4.14
C VAL A 164 -6.24 -7.65 4.30
N HIS A 165 -6.57 -6.53 3.65
CA HIS A 165 -5.84 -5.26 3.84
C HIS A 165 -5.74 -4.90 5.31
N TRP A 166 -6.91 -4.79 5.96
CA TRP A 166 -7.03 -4.39 7.36
C TRP A 166 -6.29 -5.34 8.30
N MET A 167 -6.39 -6.66 8.07
CA MET A 167 -5.71 -7.65 8.89
C MET A 167 -4.19 -7.51 8.84
N ILE A 168 -3.64 -7.35 7.63
CA ILE A 168 -2.19 -7.22 7.42
C ILE A 168 -1.68 -5.90 8.01
N THR A 169 -2.31 -4.76 7.66
CA THR A 169 -1.83 -3.45 8.14
C THR A 169 -1.93 -3.32 9.64
N THR A 170 -3.05 -3.74 10.23
CA THR A 170 -3.27 -3.69 11.69
C THR A 170 -2.25 -4.54 12.43
N TRP A 171 -1.91 -5.73 11.90
CA TRP A 171 -0.87 -6.56 12.53
C TRP A 171 0.49 -5.86 12.48
N CYS A 172 0.90 -5.34 11.31
CA CYS A 172 2.19 -4.67 11.15
C CYS A 172 2.31 -3.42 12.05
N GLU A 173 1.26 -2.60 12.12
CA GLU A 173 1.21 -1.40 12.96
C GLU A 173 1.23 -1.76 14.46
N GLY A 174 0.42 -2.76 14.87
CA GLY A 174 0.43 -3.26 16.24
C GLY A 174 1.81 -3.80 16.65
N ALA A 175 2.47 -4.50 15.73
CA ALA A 175 3.82 -5.02 15.94
C ALA A 175 4.87 -3.90 16.10
N ALA A 176 4.70 -2.75 15.44
CA ALA A 176 5.56 -1.59 15.67
C ALA A 176 5.26 -0.90 17.01
N LEU A 177 3.98 -0.70 17.33
CA LEU A 177 3.54 -0.05 18.57
C LEU A 177 3.99 -0.79 19.83
N GLU A 178 3.96 -2.13 19.82
CA GLU A 178 4.44 -2.92 20.96
C GLU A 178 5.93 -2.66 21.25
N VAL A 179 6.77 -2.55 20.22
CA VAL A 179 8.19 -2.20 20.38
C VAL A 179 8.35 -0.78 20.91
N GLU A 180 7.53 0.15 20.42
CA GLU A 180 7.50 1.51 20.96
C GLU A 180 7.16 1.52 22.46
N TRP A 181 6.20 0.71 22.90
CA TRP A 181 5.84 0.59 24.32
C TRP A 181 6.97 -0.02 25.16
N LEU A 182 7.64 -1.07 24.68
CA LEU A 182 8.83 -1.63 25.36
C LEU A 182 9.93 -0.59 25.54
N ASN A 183 10.16 0.26 24.54
CA ASN A 183 11.18 1.31 24.59
C ASN A 183 10.82 2.45 25.56
N ARG A 184 9.53 2.62 25.89
CA ARG A 184 9.03 3.65 26.82
C ARG A 184 9.09 3.23 28.29
N GLY A 185 9.31 1.94 28.59
CA GLY A 185 9.64 1.46 29.93
C GLY A 185 8.48 1.40 30.92
N ASP A 186 7.28 1.02 30.48
CA ASP A 186 6.16 0.62 31.35
C ASP A 186 6.14 -0.90 31.60
#